data_AF-A0A1F8M6G8-F1
#
_entry.id   AF-A0A1F8M6G8-F1
#
_cell.length_a   1.000
_cell.length_b   1.000
_cell.length_c   1.000
_cell.angle_alpha   90.00
_cell.angle_beta   90.00
_cell.angle_gamma   90.00
#
_symmetry.space_group_name_H-M   'P 1'
#
loop_
_entity.id
_entity.type
_entity.pdbx_description
1 polymer ?
#
loop_
_entity_poly.entity_id
_entity_poly.type
_entity_poly.pdbx_seq_one_letter_code
_entity_poly.pdbx_strand_id
1 'polypeptide(L)'
;MKGGAAIGGFLGLLVGGLLFPIAGLALGLAGGALIGKSLGNGVDKQFVKDVQESLTPGSSAILFIVSRENTGVLINALEPYEGKIFQSSFDTEVEEELRKSLC
;
A
#
# COMPACT_ATOMS: atom_id res chain seq x y z
N MET A 1 18.52 0.15 18.18
CA MET A 1 18.57 -1.13 18.93
C MET A 1 17.40 -2.10 18.64
N LYS A 2 16.46 -1.82 17.72
CA LYS A 2 15.24 -2.65 17.53
C LYS A 2 15.39 -3.88 16.62
N GLY A 3 16.40 -3.92 15.75
CA GLY A 3 16.60 -5.04 14.80
C GLY A 3 17.07 -6.34 15.46
N GLY A 4 17.89 -6.25 16.52
CA GLY A 4 18.47 -7.43 17.18
C GLY A 4 17.44 -8.30 17.90
N ALA A 5 16.45 -7.69 18.55
CA ALA A 5 15.38 -8.44 19.24
C ALA A 5 14.44 -9.14 18.26
N ALA A 6 14.16 -8.54 17.10
CA ALA A 6 13.33 -9.15 16.06
C ALA A 6 14.03 -10.37 15.42
N ILE A 7 15.31 -10.22 15.10
CA ILE A 7 16.12 -11.31 14.53
C ILE A 7 16.34 -12.42 15.56
N GLY A 8 16.64 -12.08 16.81
CA GLY A 8 16.82 -13.04 17.90
C GLY A 8 15.54 -13.82 18.22
N GLY A 9 14.38 -13.14 18.23
CA GLY A 9 13.07 -13.80 18.42
C GLY A 9 12.72 -14.77 17.30
N PHE A 10 13.00 -14.42 16.05
CA PHE A 10 12.80 -15.29 14.90
C PHE A 10 13.70 -16.54 14.96
N LEU A 11 14.99 -16.36 15.24
CA LEU A 11 15.94 -17.47 15.39
C LEU A 11 15.61 -18.36 16.60
N GLY A 12 15.17 -17.77 17.71
CA GLY A 12 14.70 -18.50 18.89
C GLY A 12 13.48 -19.36 18.59
N LEU A 13 12.54 -18.88 17.76
CA LEU A 13 11.37 -19.65 17.32
C LEU A 13 11.76 -20.79 16.36
N LEU A 14 12.74 -20.59 15.49
CA LEU A 14 13.26 -21.65 14.60
C LEU A 14 13.98 -22.75 15.38
N VAL A 15 14.88 -22.37 16.29
CA VAL A 15 15.64 -23.32 17.10
C VAL A 15 14.72 -24.04 18.10
N GLY A 16 13.85 -23.29 18.78
CA GLY A 16 12.87 -23.88 19.70
C GLY A 16 11.84 -24.76 18.99
N GLY A 17 11.41 -24.39 17.79
CA GLY A 17 10.51 -25.18 16.96
C GLY A 17 11.14 -26.48 16.45
N LEU A 18 12.45 -26.50 16.20
CA LEU A 18 13.17 -27.73 15.83
C LEU A 18 13.23 -28.72 17.01
N LEU A 19 13.35 -28.22 18.24
CA LEU A 19 13.37 -29.05 19.45
C LEU A 19 11.97 -29.52 19.88
N PHE A 20 10.92 -28.76 19.57
CA PHE A 20 9.53 -29.08 19.87
C PHE A 20 8.63 -28.86 18.65
N PRO A 21 8.60 -29.80 17.68
CA PRO A 21 8.01 -29.58 16.36
C PRO A 21 6.52 -29.22 16.38
N ILE A 22 5.73 -29.86 17.26
CA ILE A 22 4.28 -29.59 17.36
C ILE A 22 4.03 -28.20 17.97
N ALA A 23 4.76 -27.83 19.02
CA ALA A 23 4.64 -26.54 19.67
C ALA A 23 5.16 -25.40 18.76
N GLY A 24 6.26 -25.64 18.04
CA GLY A 24 6.81 -24.72 17.05
C GLY A 24 5.86 -24.46 15.88
N LEU A 25 5.22 -25.52 15.36
CA LEU A 25 4.17 -25.38 14.34
C LEU A 25 2.97 -24.59 14.86
N ALA A 26 2.49 -24.88 16.08
CA ALA A 26 1.35 -24.15 16.66
C ALA A 26 1.66 -22.65 16.87
N LEU A 27 2.83 -22.33 17.42
CA LEU A 27 3.27 -20.94 17.63
C LEU A 27 3.56 -20.22 16.31
N GLY A 28 4.17 -20.90 15.35
CA GLY A 28 4.47 -20.37 14.02
C GLY A 28 3.21 -20.07 13.21
N LEU A 29 2.22 -20.97 13.22
CA LEU A 29 0.93 -20.75 12.57
C LEU A 29 0.13 -19.64 13.23
N ALA A 30 0.07 -19.60 14.57
CA ALA A 30 -0.62 -18.52 15.29
C ALA A 30 0.04 -17.15 15.04
N GLY A 31 1.36 -17.06 15.17
CA GLY A 31 2.11 -15.83 14.92
C GLY A 31 2.06 -15.39 13.45
N GLY A 32 2.22 -16.33 12.52
CA GLY A 32 2.16 -16.08 11.08
C GLY A 32 0.77 -15.63 10.61
N ALA A 33 -0.30 -16.24 11.14
CA ALA A 33 -1.66 -15.83 10.82
C ALA A 33 -1.99 -14.42 11.32
N LEU A 34 -1.50 -14.04 12.50
CA LEU A 34 -1.68 -12.69 13.05
C LEU A 34 -0.92 -11.64 12.24
N ILE A 35 0.35 -11.90 11.92
CA ILE A 35 1.18 -11.00 11.11
C ILE A 35 0.62 -10.91 9.68
N GLY A 36 0.24 -12.03 9.06
CA GLY A 36 -0.35 -12.07 7.73
C GLY A 36 -1.68 -11.31 7.65
N LYS A 37 -2.54 -11.45 8.67
CA LYS A 37 -3.78 -10.68 8.78
C LYS A 37 -3.53 -9.18 8.98
N SER A 38 -2.44 -8.80 9.64
CA SER A 38 -2.07 -7.38 9.83
C SER A 38 -1.43 -6.75 8.60
N LEU A 39 -0.82 -7.55 7.71
CA LEU A 39 -0.27 -7.08 6.43
C LEU A 39 -1.33 -7.00 5.33
N GLY A 40 -2.42 -7.77 5.46
CA GLY A 40 -3.59 -7.66 4.61
C GLY A 40 -4.42 -6.45 4.99
N ASN A 41 -4.16 -5.32 4.32
CA ASN A 41 -5.09 -4.24 3.95
C ASN A 41 -4.29 -3.01 3.46
N GLY A 42 -3.30 -3.21 2.57
CA GLY A 42 -2.52 -2.10 2.02
C GLY A 42 -3.32 -1.10 1.17
N VAL A 43 -4.57 -1.43 0.85
CA VAL A 43 -5.51 -0.57 0.11
C VAL A 43 -6.74 -0.34 0.99
N ASP A 44 -7.06 0.94 1.18
CA ASP A 44 -8.20 1.36 1.99
C ASP A 44 -9.54 0.90 1.36
N LYS A 45 -10.45 0.35 2.17
CA LYS A 45 -11.74 -0.17 1.67
C LYS A 45 -12.67 0.93 1.17
N GLN A 46 -12.60 2.12 1.77
CA GLN A 46 -13.34 3.29 1.31
C GLN A 46 -12.83 3.71 -0.05
N PHE A 47 -11.51 3.74 -0.27
CA PHE A 47 -10.94 4.00 -1.59
C PHE A 47 -11.47 3.04 -2.66
N VAL A 48 -11.46 1.71 -2.37
CA VAL A 48 -11.99 0.71 -3.32
C VAL A 48 -13.45 0.99 -3.64
N LYS A 49 -14.26 1.29 -2.62
CA LYS A 49 -15.67 1.59 -2.78
C LYS A 49 -15.90 2.87 -3.61
N ASP A 50 -15.16 3.94 -3.31
CA ASP A 50 -15.27 5.21 -4.02
C ASP A 50 -14.87 5.08 -5.50
N VAL A 51 -13.84 4.30 -5.81
CA VAL A 51 -13.44 3.99 -7.18
C VAL A 51 -14.53 3.16 -7.86
N GLN A 52 -15.06 2.11 -7.22
CA GLN A 52 -16.13 1.28 -7.78
C GLN A 52 -17.40 2.09 -8.09
N GLU A 53 -17.80 3.01 -7.20
CA GLU A 53 -18.97 3.86 -7.39
C GLU A 53 -18.76 4.90 -8.51
N SER A 54 -17.51 5.35 -8.73
CA SER A 54 -17.19 6.29 -9.79
C SER A 54 -17.08 5.66 -11.19
N LEU A 55 -16.81 4.36 -11.27
CA LEU A 55 -16.62 3.64 -12.52
C LEU A 55 -17.98 3.25 -13.13
N THR A 56 -18.60 4.22 -13.81
CA THR A 56 -19.81 4.03 -14.62
C THR A 56 -19.48 3.57 -16.05
N PRO A 57 -20.41 2.94 -16.78
CA PRO A 57 -20.18 2.59 -18.19
C PRO A 57 -19.75 3.81 -19.01
N GLY A 58 -18.60 3.70 -19.68
CA GLY A 58 -17.99 4.82 -20.42
C GLY A 58 -16.94 5.63 -19.64
N SER A 59 -16.64 5.25 -18.39
CA SER A 59 -15.56 5.83 -17.58
C SER A 59 -14.40 4.85 -17.38
N SER A 60 -13.24 5.38 -16.97
CA SER A 60 -12.04 4.60 -16.68
C SER A 60 -11.24 5.24 -15.55
N ALA A 61 -10.56 4.41 -14.74
CA ALA A 61 -9.61 4.87 -13.74
C ALA A 61 -8.19 4.50 -14.18
N ILE A 62 -7.25 5.44 -14.05
CA ILE A 62 -5.85 5.26 -14.44
C ILE A 62 -4.99 5.39 -13.20
N LEU A 63 -4.03 4.48 -13.03
CA LEU A 63 -3.01 4.55 -12.00
C LEU A 63 -1.68 4.98 -12.64
N PHE A 64 -1.09 6.05 -12.12
CA PHE A 64 0.21 6.51 -12.56
C PHE A 64 1.28 6.11 -11.53
N ILE A 65 2.35 5.48 -12.02
CA ILE A 65 3.56 5.23 -11.23
C ILE A 65 4.65 6.10 -11.85
N VAL A 66 5.01 7.17 -11.15
CA VAL A 66 5.92 8.19 -11.68
C VAL A 66 7.02 8.42 -10.66
N SER A 67 8.27 8.48 -11.11
CA SER A 67 9.37 8.93 -10.27
C SER A 67 9.22 10.41 -9.92
N ARG A 68 9.64 10.82 -8.72
CA ARG A 68 9.43 12.19 -8.21
C ARG A 68 9.96 13.27 -9.15
N GLU A 69 11.09 13.00 -9.80
CA GLU A 69 11.73 13.91 -10.75
C GLU A 69 10.91 14.18 -12.03
N ASN A 70 9.95 13.31 -12.36
CA ASN A 70 9.16 13.39 -13.60
C ASN A 70 7.73 13.88 -13.37
N THR A 71 7.40 14.38 -12.17
CA THR A 71 6.01 14.74 -11.85
C THR A 71 5.48 15.92 -12.68
N GLY A 72 6.35 16.85 -13.09
CA GLY A 72 5.97 17.95 -13.99
C GLY A 72 5.49 17.47 -15.37
N VAL A 73 6.04 16.35 -15.87
CA VAL A 73 5.57 15.74 -17.14
C VAL A 73 4.17 15.17 -16.98
N LEU A 74 3.86 14.58 -15.81
CA LEU A 74 2.53 14.08 -15.51
C LEU A 74 1.50 15.23 -15.48
N ILE A 75 1.80 16.34 -14.80
CA ILE A 75 0.91 17.50 -14.71
C ILE A 75 0.57 18.03 -16.11
N ASN A 76 1.59 18.26 -16.94
CA ASN A 76 1.39 18.75 -18.31
C ASN A 76 0.60 17.77 -19.19
N ALA A 77 0.80 16.45 -19.00
CA ALA A 77 0.05 15.44 -19.74
C ALA A 77 -1.42 15.36 -19.31
N LEU A 78 -1.72 15.74 -18.07
CA LEU A 78 -3.06 15.70 -17.48
C LEU A 78 -3.84 17.01 -17.65
N GLU A 79 -3.19 18.14 -17.90
CA GLU A 79 -3.80 19.46 -18.14
C GLU A 79 -4.97 19.46 -19.15
N PRO A 80 -4.95 18.68 -20.25
CA PRO A 80 -6.08 18.64 -21.20
C PRO A 80 -7.29 17.82 -20.72
N TYR A 81 -7.17 17.11 -19.59
CA TYR A 81 -8.17 16.16 -19.11
C TYR A 81 -8.79 16.65 -17.81
N GLU A 82 -10.12 16.58 -17.71
CA GLU A 82 -10.83 16.81 -16.46
C GLU A 82 -11.01 15.46 -15.73
N GLY A 83 -10.71 15.41 -14.44
CA GLY A 83 -10.73 14.15 -13.70
C GLY A 83 -10.68 14.28 -12.19
N LYS A 84 -11.06 13.20 -11.49
CA LYS A 84 -11.02 13.12 -10.02
C LYS A 84 -9.78 12.35 -9.55
N ILE A 85 -9.00 12.96 -8.66
CA ILE A 85 -7.92 12.27 -7.95
C ILE A 85 -8.52 11.51 -6.76
N PHE A 86 -8.31 10.20 -6.70
CA PHE A 86 -8.78 9.35 -5.58
C PHE A 86 -7.74 9.20 -4.48
N GLN A 87 -6.47 9.04 -4.84
CA GLN A 87 -5.37 8.97 -3.89
C GLN A 87 -4.07 9.45 -4.54
N SER A 88 -3.25 10.16 -3.77
CA SER A 88 -1.92 10.63 -4.16
C SER A 88 -0.93 10.26 -3.06
N SER A 89 0.24 9.79 -3.47
CA SER A 89 1.40 9.60 -2.58
C SER A 89 2.45 10.70 -2.76
N PHE A 90 2.13 11.74 -3.55
CA PHE A 90 2.99 12.90 -3.73
C PHE A 90 2.96 13.81 -2.50
N ASP A 91 3.99 14.66 -2.39
CA ASP A 91 4.04 15.70 -1.38
C ASP A 91 2.95 16.76 -1.63
N THR A 92 2.53 17.46 -0.59
CA THR A 92 1.36 18.37 -0.58
C THR A 92 1.39 19.41 -1.70
N GLU A 93 2.56 19.97 -2.00
CA GLU A 93 2.73 21.00 -3.02
C GLU A 93 2.42 20.48 -4.44
N VAL A 94 2.90 19.27 -4.74
CA VAL A 94 2.71 18.62 -6.04
C VAL A 94 1.25 18.16 -6.20
N GLU A 95 0.63 17.71 -5.11
CA GLU A 95 -0.78 17.34 -5.12
C GLU A 95 -1.68 18.55 -5.39
N GLU A 96 -1.41 19.71 -4.80
CA GLU A 96 -2.17 20.94 -5.08
C GLU A 96 -2.07 21.36 -6.55
N GLU A 97 -0.89 21.23 -7.15
CA GLU A 97 -0.65 21.57 -8.55
C GLU A 97 -1.39 20.61 -9.49
N LEU A 98 -1.34 19.30 -9.21
CA LEU A 98 -2.13 18.28 -9.92
C LEU A 98 -3.64 18.51 -9.77
N ARG A 99 -4.11 18.91 -8.59
CA ARG A 99 -5.53 19.23 -8.38
C ARG A 99 -5.96 20.45 -9.18
N LYS A 100 -5.10 21.47 -9.29
CA LYS A 100 -5.39 22.66 -10.10
C LYS A 100 -5.41 22.36 -11.60
N SER A 101 -4.57 21.45 -12.09
CA SER A 101 -4.52 21.10 -13.52
C SER A 101 -5.69 20.24 -13.99
N LEU A 102 -6.37 19.52 -13.08
CA LEU A 102 -7.47 18.61 -13.39
C LEU A 102 -8.87 19.22 -13.15
N CYS A 103 -8.93 20.48 -12.69
CA CYS A 103 -10.13 21.19 -12.28
C CYS A 103 -10.58 22.25 -13.28
#